data_AF-A0A7K3WZT9-F1
#
_entry.id   AF-A0A7K3WZT9-F1
#
_cell.length_a   1.000
_cell.length_b   1.000
_cell.length_c   1.000
_cell.angle_alpha   90.00
_cell.angle_beta   90.00
_cell.angle_gamma   90.00
#
_symmetry.space_group_name_H-M   'P 1'
#
loop_
_entity.id
_entity.type
_entity.pdbx_description
1 polymer ?
#
loop_
_entity_poly.entity_id
_entity_poly.type
_entity_poly.pdbx_seq_one_letter_code
_entity_poly.pdbx_strand_id
1 'polypeptide(L)'
;MTIHVVDIVQIMHTCPAEPEPHPYDIRRTLVDVIPGGPCRAPVTIRCGGTTVQIPCHRHEPAKRQCGACRVIVTERTIANHHPTGVAA
;
A
#
# COMPACT_ATOMS: atom_id res chain seq x y z
N MET A 1 7.45 11.43 0.18
CA MET A 1 7.09 10.03 0.05
C MET A 1 6.39 9.66 1.31
N THR A 2 5.10 9.35 1.26
CA THR A 2 4.47 8.82 2.47
C THR A 2 4.80 7.34 2.54
N ILE A 3 5.43 6.91 3.63
CA ILE A 3 5.77 5.50 3.85
C ILE A 3 4.82 4.96 4.90
N HIS A 4 4.01 3.97 4.52
CA HIS A 4 3.23 3.19 5.47
C HIS A 4 4.06 1.98 5.87
N VAL A 5 4.46 1.92 7.12
CA VAL A 5 5.11 0.74 7.68
C VAL A 5 4.03 -0.20 8.17
N VAL A 6 4.03 -1.44 7.71
CA VAL A 6 3.00 -2.42 8.04
C VAL A 6 3.61 -3.70 8.59
N ASP A 7 2.92 -4.27 9.59
CA ASP A 7 3.09 -5.67 9.96
C ASP A 7 2.05 -6.50 9.21
N ILE A 8 2.46 -7.66 8.73
CA ILE A 8 1.63 -8.56 7.94
C ILE A 8 1.44 -9.86 8.71
N VAL A 9 0.18 -10.30 8.79
CA VAL A 9 -0.19 -11.62 9.26
C VAL A 9 -0.82 -12.38 8.10
N GLN A 10 -0.25 -13.53 7.77
CA GLN A 10 -0.74 -14.43 6.73
C GLN A 10 -1.26 -15.70 7.38
N ILE A 11 -2.49 -16.08 7.04
CA ILE A 11 -3.02 -17.40 7.36
C ILE A 11 -2.85 -18.27 6.12
N MET A 12 -2.10 -19.35 6.28
CA MET A 12 -1.67 -20.25 5.24
C MET A 12 -2.58 -21.47 5.20
N HIS A 13 -2.85 -21.97 4.00
CA HIS A 13 -3.51 -23.25 3.79
C HIS A 13 -2.87 -24.00 2.62
N THR A 14 -3.27 -25.24 2.44
CA THR A 14 -2.97 -26.05 1.26
C THR A 14 -4.29 -26.51 0.67
N CYS A 15 -4.41 -26.50 -0.66
CA CYS A 15 -5.61 -26.98 -1.34
C CYS A 15 -5.22 -27.90 -2.51
N PRO A 16 -6.14 -28.72 -3.05
CA PRO A 16 -5.82 -29.60 -4.18
C PRO A 16 -5.39 -28.87 -5.45
N ALA A 17 -5.82 -27.61 -5.63
CA ALA A 17 -5.48 -26.79 -6.79
C ALA A 17 -4.05 -26.21 -6.70
N GLU A 18 -3.55 -25.98 -5.49
CA GLU A 18 -2.20 -25.50 -5.21
C GLU A 18 -1.62 -26.27 -4.01
N PRO A 19 -0.86 -27.35 -4.28
CA PRO A 19 -0.36 -28.26 -3.24
C PRO A 19 0.70 -27.65 -2.32
N GLU A 20 1.27 -26.50 -2.67
CA GLU A 20 2.21 -25.78 -1.82
C GLU A 20 1.45 -24.88 -0.83
N PRO A 21 1.91 -24.72 0.43
CA PRO A 21 1.27 -23.80 1.37
C PRO A 21 1.22 -22.37 0.85
N HIS A 22 0.03 -21.79 0.78
CA HIS A 22 -0.19 -20.44 0.26
C HIS A 22 -1.19 -19.64 1.14
N PRO A 23 -1.08 -18.31 1.21
CA PRO A 23 -1.96 -17.49 2.02
C PRO A 23 -3.40 -17.51 1.47
N TYR A 24 -4.40 -17.65 2.35
CA TYR A 24 -5.82 -17.41 2.00
C TYR A 24 -6.42 -16.18 2.69
N ASP A 25 -5.84 -15.78 3.84
CA ASP A 25 -6.17 -14.52 4.50
C ASP A 25 -4.86 -13.77 4.78
N ILE A 26 -4.79 -12.50 4.36
CA ILE A 26 -3.65 -11.62 4.60
C ILE A 26 -4.18 -10.36 5.27
N ARG A 27 -3.81 -10.17 6.52
CA ARG A 27 -4.14 -8.97 7.30
C ARG A 27 -2.91 -8.10 7.45
N ARG A 28 -3.12 -6.79 7.34
CA ARG A 28 -2.06 -5.78 7.50
C ARG A 28 -2.45 -4.84 8.62
N THR A 29 -1.51 -4.60 9.52
CA THR A 29 -1.64 -3.62 10.59
C THR A 29 -0.72 -2.46 10.28
N LEU A 30 -1.24 -1.23 10.28
CA LEU A 30 -0.44 -0.04 10.11
C LEU A 30 0.33 0.24 11.42
N VAL A 31 1.65 0.23 11.34
CA VAL A 31 2.55 0.38 12.49
C VAL A 31 3.07 1.82 12.58
N ASP A 32 3.38 2.42 11.43
CA ASP A 32 3.86 3.80 11.36
C ASP A 32 3.50 4.45 10.02
N VAL A 33 3.44 5.78 10.02
CA VAL A 33 3.27 6.61 8.83
C VAL A 33 4.34 7.69 8.83
N ILE A 34 5.33 7.54 7.95
CA ILE A 34 6.34 8.56 7.74
C ILE A 34 5.81 9.54 6.69
N PRO A 35 5.56 10.81 7.02
CA PRO A 35 4.96 11.77 6.11
C PRO A 35 5.94 12.18 5.01
N GLY A 36 5.40 12.32 3.79
CA GLY A 36 6.21 12.61 2.62
C GLY A 36 6.67 14.04 2.39
N GLY A 37 6.20 14.96 3.23
CA GLY A 37 6.35 16.40 3.03
C GLY A 37 5.49 16.95 1.88
N PRO A 38 5.65 18.25 1.57
CA PRO A 38 4.87 18.91 0.52
C PRO A 38 5.22 18.39 -0.88
N CYS A 39 4.27 18.51 -1.81
CA CYS A 39 4.49 18.15 -3.21
C CYS A 39 5.67 18.93 -3.81
N ARG A 40 6.55 18.23 -4.52
CA ARG A 40 7.74 18.82 -5.19
C ARG A 40 7.55 19.05 -6.69
N ALA A 41 6.42 18.59 -7.25
CA ALA A 41 6.07 18.77 -8.65
C ALA A 41 4.55 18.97 -8.76
N PRO A 42 4.00 20.09 -8.29
CA PRO A 42 2.58 20.37 -8.44
C PRO A 42 2.20 20.47 -9.92
N VAL A 43 0.96 20.08 -10.25
CA VAL A 43 0.41 20.14 -11.60
C VAL A 43 -0.58 21.30 -11.68
N THR A 44 -0.45 22.14 -12.70
CA THR A 44 -1.43 23.18 -13.00
C THR A 44 -2.59 22.57 -13.77
N ILE A 45 -3.79 22.69 -13.22
CA ILE A 45 -5.03 22.26 -13.86
C ILE A 45 -5.97 23.45 -14.08
N ARG A 46 -6.95 23.28 -14.96
CA ARG A 46 -8.02 24.26 -15.17
C ARG A 46 -9.24 23.89 -14.34
N CYS A 47 -9.74 24.85 -13.57
CA CYS A 47 -10.97 24.73 -12.79
C CYS A 47 -11.97 25.77 -13.31
N GLY A 48 -12.73 25.39 -14.34
CA GLY A 48 -13.62 26.32 -15.06
C GLY A 48 -12.84 27.45 -15.73
N GLY A 49 -13.09 28.69 -15.29
CA GLY A 49 -12.45 29.90 -15.83
C GLY A 49 -11.03 30.18 -15.31
N THR A 50 -10.58 29.50 -14.26
CA THR A 50 -9.29 29.75 -13.61
C THR A 50 -8.34 28.56 -13.68
N THR A 51 -7.06 28.78 -13.36
CA THR A 51 -6.07 27.72 -13.17
C THR A 51 -5.66 27.63 -11.70
N VAL A 52 -5.36 26.41 -11.25
CA VAL A 52 -4.94 26.12 -9.87
C VAL A 52 -3.86 25.05 -9.88
N GLN A 53 -2.91 25.16 -8.95
CA GLN A 53 -1.91 24.13 -8.72
C GLN A 53 -2.41 23.11 -7.70
N ILE A 54 -2.29 21.83 -8.06
CA ILE A 54 -2.62 20.71 -7.17
C ILE A 54 -1.41 19.79 -6.99
N PRO A 55 -1.31 19.08 -5.85
CA PRO A 55 -0.30 18.04 -5.68
C PRO A 55 -0.40 16.97 -6.77
N CYS A 56 0.74 16.51 -7.31
CA CYS A 56 0.72 15.57 -8.43
C CYS A 56 0.02 14.23 -8.15
N HIS A 57 -0.08 13.75 -6.90
CA HIS A 57 -0.85 12.51 -6.63
C HIS A 57 -2.34 12.61 -6.98
N ARG A 58 -2.88 13.83 -7.08
CA ARG A 58 -4.29 14.07 -7.43
C ARG A 58 -4.56 14.03 -8.93
N HIS A 59 -3.51 13.93 -9.75
CA HIS A 59 -3.61 14.01 -11.21
C HIS A 59 -2.78 12.93 -11.91
N GLU A 60 -1.52 12.77 -11.51
CA GLU A 60 -0.56 11.89 -12.16
C GLU A 60 -0.70 10.44 -11.71
N PRO A 61 -0.56 9.47 -12.62
CA PRO A 61 -0.46 8.06 -12.26
C PRO A 61 0.80 7.83 -11.41
N ALA A 62 0.78 6.78 -10.57
CA ALA A 62 1.84 6.51 -9.59
C ALA A 62 3.27 6.54 -10.15
N LYS A 63 3.49 6.07 -11.39
CA LYS A 63 4.81 6.06 -12.05
C LYS A 63 5.33 7.46 -12.41
N ARG A 64 4.47 8.48 -12.46
CA ARG A 64 4.79 9.89 -12.79
C ARG A 64 4.71 10.82 -11.58
N GLN A 65 4.34 10.31 -10.41
CA GLN A 65 4.28 11.11 -9.18
C GLN A 65 5.67 11.43 -8.65
N CYS A 66 5.86 12.64 -8.13
CA CYS A 66 7.09 13.00 -7.46
C CYS A 66 7.30 12.16 -6.19
N GLY A 67 8.55 12.03 -5.76
CA GLY A 67 8.89 11.29 -4.55
C GLY A 67 8.12 11.77 -3.32
N ALA A 68 7.77 13.06 -3.21
CA ALA A 68 7.00 13.58 -2.09
C ALA A 68 5.58 13.00 -1.99
N CYS A 69 4.92 12.85 -3.15
CA CYS A 69 3.52 12.44 -3.28
C CYS A 69 3.32 10.93 -3.45
N ARG A 70 4.37 10.19 -3.81
CA ARG A 70 4.29 8.74 -3.95
C ARG A 70 4.09 8.07 -2.59
N VAL A 71 3.20 7.08 -2.58
CA VAL A 71 3.00 6.18 -1.45
C VAL A 71 3.90 4.96 -1.61
N ILE A 72 4.59 4.58 -0.53
CA ILE A 72 5.31 3.32 -0.42
C ILE A 72 4.75 2.57 0.78
N VAL A 73 4.55 1.26 0.63
CA VAL A 73 4.26 0.36 1.74
C VAL A 73 5.54 -0.42 2.02
N THR A 74 6.05 -0.29 3.24
CA THR A 74 7.23 -1.02 3.70
C THR A 74 6.77 -2.08 4.69
N GLU A 75 7.11 -3.33 4.41
CA GLU A 75 6.80 -4.47 5.26
C GLU A 75 7.85 -4.55 6.36
N ARG A 76 7.42 -4.39 7.62
CA ARG A 76 8.31 -4.49 8.78
C ARG A 76 8.47 -5.92 9.24
N THR A 77 7.37 -6.67 9.35
CA THR A 77 7.37 -8.07 9.77
C THR A 77 6.27 -8.83 9.03
N ILE A 78 6.54 -10.11 8.75
CA ILE A 78 5.58 -11.04 8.16
C ILE A 78 5.50 -12.26 9.09
N ALA A 79 4.32 -12.51 9.66
CA ALA A 79 4.03 -13.67 10.49
C ALA A 79 3.10 -14.62 9.73
N ASN A 80 3.52 -15.89 9.62
CA ASN A 80 2.75 -16.92 8.93
C ASN A 80 2.13 -17.89 9.95
N HIS A 81 0.82 -18.04 9.91
CA HIS A 81 0.07 -19.00 10.73
C HIS A 81 -0.50 -20.10 9.85
N HIS A 82 -0.20 -21.35 10.20
CA HIS A 82 -0.86 -22.51 9.63
C HIS A 82 -1.90 -22.95 10.65
N PRO A 83 -3.21 -22.81 10.37
CA PRO A 83 -4.24 -23.34 11.24
C PRO A 83 -4.03 -24.84 11.38
N THR A 84 -3.85 -25.32 12.61
CA THR A 84 -3.65 -26.75 12.89
C THR A 84 -4.96 -27.54 12.94
N GLY A 85 -6.09 -26.92 12.59
CA GLY A 85 -7.43 -27.50 12.76
C GLY A 85 -8.24 -27.51 11.48
N VAL A 86 -8.74 -28.70 11.14
CA VAL A 86 -9.83 -28.87 10.17
C VAL A 86 -11.03 -28.10 10.72
N ALA A 87 -11.62 -27.21 9.92
CA ALA A 87 -12.89 -26.60 10.27
C ALA A 87 -13.93 -27.73 10.44
N ALA A 88 -14.49 -27.85 11.64
CA ALA A 88 -15.56 -28.79 11.99
C ALA A 88 -16.90 -28.33 11.42
#